data_AF-A0A959EX01-F1
#
_entry.id   AF-A0A959EX01-F1
#
_cell.length_a   1.000
_cell.length_b   1.000
_cell.length_c   1.000
_cell.angle_alpha   90.00
_cell.angle_beta   90.00
_cell.angle_gamma   90.00
#
_symmetry.space_group_name_H-M   'P 1'
#
loop_
_entity.id
_entity.type
_entity.pdbx_description
1 polymer ?
#
loop_
_entity_poly.entity_id
_entity_poly.type
_entity_poly.pdbx_seq_one_letter_code
_entity_poly.pdbx_strand_id
1 'polypeptide(L)'
;MNEKKNFPHHGLDKEQLLEELRNRKAADIRWREGRHFAYIYYPGDEDAAAIREAYEIYFSENGLNPSAFPSLRKLEVEVIEMTADLLGGDAETVG
;
A
#
# COMPACT_ATOMS: atom_id res chain seq x y z
N MET A 1 19.25 -19.77 -4.79
CA MET A 1 19.24 -21.17 -4.32
C MET A 1 17.79 -21.54 -4.07
N ASN A 2 17.16 -22.31 -4.96
CA ASN A 2 15.74 -22.67 -4.82
C ASN A 2 15.63 -23.96 -4.02
N GLU A 3 15.68 -23.83 -2.70
CA GLU A 3 15.27 -24.89 -1.79
C GLU A 3 13.74 -24.92 -1.74
N LYS A 4 13.13 -26.09 -1.93
CA LYS A 4 11.68 -26.25 -1.83
C LYS A 4 11.26 -25.99 -0.39
N LYS A 5 10.58 -24.87 -0.16
CA LYS A 5 10.00 -24.56 1.16
C LYS A 5 8.70 -25.31 1.37
N ASN A 6 8.58 -25.99 2.51
CA ASN A 6 7.34 -26.60 2.96
C ASN A 6 6.57 -25.63 3.87
N PHE A 7 5.25 -25.81 3.98
CA PHE A 7 4.45 -25.06 4.94
C PHE A 7 4.89 -25.43 6.36
N PRO A 8 5.14 -24.47 7.27
CA PRO A 8 5.62 -24.79 8.60
C PRO A 8 4.50 -25.43 9.43
N HIS A 9 4.84 -26.48 10.18
CA HIS A 9 3.88 -27.13 11.10
C HIS A 9 3.52 -26.24 12.30
N HIS A 10 4.37 -25.26 12.63
CA HIS A 10 4.16 -24.29 13.70
C HIS A 10 4.47 -22.89 13.19
N GLY A 11 3.60 -21.92 13.50
CA GLY A 11 3.85 -20.51 13.17
C GLY A 11 5.00 -19.93 14.00
N LEU A 12 5.68 -18.95 13.44
CA LEU A 12 6.62 -18.12 14.20
C LEU A 12 5.83 -17.22 15.16
N ASP A 13 6.44 -16.87 16.29
CA ASP A 13 5.92 -15.76 17.07
C ASP A 13 6.10 -14.44 16.32
N LYS A 14 5.36 -13.42 16.76
CA LYS A 14 5.33 -12.11 16.11
C LYS A 14 6.71 -11.47 16.01
N GLU A 15 7.51 -11.53 17.07
CA GLU A 15 8.81 -10.85 17.10
C GLU A 15 9.82 -11.56 16.22
N GLN A 16 9.86 -12.90 16.27
CA GLN A 16 10.65 -13.71 15.35
C GLN A 16 10.30 -13.43 13.88
N LEU A 17 9.00 -13.35 13.57
CA LEU A 17 8.54 -13.04 12.22
C LEU A 17 9.00 -11.65 11.78
N LEU A 18 8.82 -10.64 12.63
CA LEU A 18 9.19 -9.26 12.30
C LEU A 18 10.70 -9.09 12.17
N GLU A 19 11.49 -9.75 13.02
CA GLU A 19 12.95 -9.76 12.93
C GLU A 19 13.44 -10.36 11.61
N GLU A 20 12.91 -11.54 11.23
CA GLU A 20 13.24 -12.19 9.96
C GLU A 20 12.90 -11.28 8.76
N LEU A 21 11.76 -10.60 8.79
CA LEU A 21 11.38 -9.65 7.73
C LEU A 21 12.32 -8.45 7.67
N ARG A 22 12.76 -7.89 8.82
CA ARG A 22 13.74 -6.80 8.87
C ARG A 22 15.10 -7.24 8.32
N ASN A 23 15.55 -8.45 8.67
CA ASN A 23 16.82 -9.00 8.19
C ASN A 23 16.83 -9.17 6.66
N ARG A 24 15.73 -9.65 6.09
CA ARG A 24 15.59 -9.73 4.62
C ARG A 24 15.59 -8.35 3.98
N LYS A 25 14.83 -7.42 4.56
CA LYS A 25 14.73 -6.03 4.08
C LYS A 25 16.07 -5.30 4.08
N ALA A 26 16.99 -5.65 4.97
CA ALA A 26 18.32 -5.04 5.04
C ALA A 26 19.17 -5.26 3.77
N ALA A 27 18.84 -6.28 2.96
CA ALA A 27 19.48 -6.53 1.68
C ALA A 27 18.88 -5.73 0.51
N ASP A 28 17.74 -5.05 0.72
CA ASP A 28 17.11 -4.23 -0.31
C ASP A 28 17.95 -2.99 -0.64
N ILE A 29 17.68 -2.40 -1.80
CA ILE A 29 18.29 -1.12 -2.18
C ILE A 29 18.00 -0.02 -1.15
N ARG A 30 19.01 0.78 -0.83
CA ARG A 30 18.91 1.92 0.10
C ARG A 30 18.32 3.14 -0.62
N TRP A 31 17.08 3.02 -1.08
CA TRP A 31 16.41 4.03 -1.91
C TRP A 31 16.29 5.39 -1.21
N ARG A 32 16.17 5.41 0.13
CA ARG A 32 16.13 6.64 0.94
C ARG A 32 17.41 7.48 0.87
N GLU A 33 18.52 6.90 0.41
CA GLU A 33 19.79 7.63 0.27
C GLU A 33 19.91 8.37 -1.09
N GLY A 34 18.84 8.41 -1.90
CA GLY A 34 18.71 9.27 -3.09
C GLY A 34 19.55 8.87 -4.30
N ARG A 35 20.16 7.68 -4.31
CA ARG A 35 21.10 7.22 -5.37
C ARG A 35 20.52 6.17 -6.32
N HIS A 36 19.20 6.01 -6.34
CA HIS A 36 18.53 5.01 -7.18
C HIS A 36 17.49 5.73 -8.03
N PHE A 37 17.68 5.69 -9.36
CA PHE A 37 16.73 6.24 -10.30
C PHE A 37 15.51 5.31 -10.42
N ALA A 38 14.31 5.89 -10.47
CA ALA A 38 13.02 5.20 -10.54
C ALA A 38 12.68 4.34 -9.29
N TYR A 39 11.66 3.49 -9.41
CA TYR A 39 11.09 2.58 -8.39
C TYR A 39 10.23 3.22 -7.30
N ILE A 40 10.77 4.15 -6.49
CA ILE A 40 10.05 4.68 -5.32
C ILE A 40 9.87 6.19 -5.45
N TYR A 41 8.62 6.61 -5.68
CA TYR A 41 8.20 8.01 -5.62
C TYR A 41 7.79 8.34 -4.19
N TYR A 42 8.77 8.73 -3.38
CA TYR A 42 8.55 8.99 -1.96
C TYR A 42 7.98 10.40 -1.72
N PRO A 43 6.81 10.54 -1.08
CA PRO A 43 6.19 11.85 -0.88
C PRO A 43 6.87 12.66 0.22
N GLY A 44 7.59 12.01 1.15
CA GLY A 44 8.15 12.63 2.35
C GLY A 44 7.71 11.88 3.61
N ASP A 45 8.41 12.10 4.74
CA ASP A 45 8.13 11.36 5.98
C ASP A 45 6.76 11.70 6.58
N GLU A 46 6.33 12.96 6.47
CA GLU A 46 5.03 13.43 6.97
C GLU A 46 3.88 12.79 6.20
N ASP A 47 3.85 12.97 4.87
CA ASP A 47 2.81 12.37 4.02
C ASP A 47 2.80 10.85 4.09
N ALA A 48 3.98 10.20 4.14
CA ALA A 48 4.06 8.75 4.27
C ALA A 48 3.56 8.24 5.63
N ALA A 49 3.59 9.06 6.69
CA ALA A 49 2.97 8.73 7.97
C ALA A 49 1.45 8.82 7.87
N ALA A 50 0.91 9.90 7.31
CA ALA A 50 -0.53 10.07 7.10
C ALA A 50 -1.13 8.96 6.23
N ILE A 51 -0.44 8.59 5.13
CA ILE A 51 -0.85 7.48 4.25
C ILE A 51 -0.90 6.15 5.01
N ARG A 52 0.07 5.90 5.91
CA ARG A 52 0.09 4.67 6.72
C ARG A 52 -1.07 4.61 7.70
N GLU A 53 -1.34 5.71 8.40
CA GLU A 53 -2.48 5.80 9.32
C GLU A 53 -3.81 5.61 8.58
N ALA A 54 -3.97 6.22 7.41
CA ALA A 54 -5.14 6.00 6.56
C ALA A 54 -5.27 4.52 6.15
N TYR A 55 -4.19 3.87 5.72
CA TYR A 55 -4.21 2.45 5.39
C TYR A 55 -4.56 1.55 6.57
N GLU A 56 -4.06 1.86 7.77
CA GLU A 56 -4.36 1.08 8.98
C GLU A 56 -5.85 1.11 9.34
N ILE A 57 -6.55 2.24 9.12
CA ILE A 57 -8.00 2.34 9.31
C ILE A 57 -8.75 1.35 8.41
N TYR A 58 -8.33 1.23 7.15
CA TYR A 58 -8.99 0.43 6.12
C TYR A 58 -8.31 -0.94 5.87
N PHE A 59 -7.37 -1.35 6.73
CA PHE A 59 -6.42 -2.46 6.48
C PHE A 59 -7.09 -3.77 6.04
N SER A 60 -8.28 -4.06 6.57
CA SER A 60 -9.03 -5.29 6.30
C SER A 60 -10.33 -5.08 5.52
N GLU A 61 -10.62 -3.85 5.09
CA GLU A 61 -11.83 -3.54 4.32
C GLU A 61 -11.72 -4.01 2.87
N ASN A 62 -12.85 -4.27 2.23
CA ASN A 62 -12.91 -4.86 0.89
C ASN A 62 -13.99 -4.21 0.02
N GLY A 63 -13.61 -3.65 -1.13
CA GLY A 63 -14.51 -2.99 -2.08
C GLY A 63 -15.50 -3.89 -2.84
N LEU A 64 -15.47 -5.22 -2.64
CA LEU A 64 -16.31 -6.17 -3.38
C LEU A 64 -17.83 -5.91 -3.23
N ASN A 65 -18.28 -5.48 -2.04
CA ASN A 65 -19.68 -5.11 -1.80
C ASN A 65 -19.78 -3.64 -1.36
N PRO A 66 -20.11 -2.71 -2.26
CA PRO A 66 -20.17 -1.29 -1.96
C PRO A 66 -21.23 -0.90 -0.92
N SER A 67 -22.26 -1.74 -0.72
CA SER A 67 -23.27 -1.53 0.32
C SER A 67 -22.77 -1.91 1.71
N ALA A 68 -21.77 -2.79 1.80
CA ALA A 68 -21.16 -3.18 3.08
C ALA A 68 -20.11 -2.16 3.54
N PHE A 69 -19.44 -1.48 2.60
CA PHE A 69 -18.40 -0.48 2.88
C PHE A 69 -18.67 0.84 2.13
N PRO A 70 -19.73 1.56 2.51
CA PRO A 70 -20.14 2.78 1.80
C PRO A 70 -19.11 3.91 1.89
N SER A 71 -18.30 3.96 2.96
CA SER A 71 -17.18 4.90 3.11
C SER A 71 -16.08 4.63 2.08
N LEU A 72 -15.67 3.37 1.92
CA LEU A 72 -14.65 2.97 0.93
C LEU A 72 -15.11 3.29 -0.49
N ARG A 73 -16.37 2.96 -0.82
CA ARG A 73 -16.97 3.33 -2.12
C ARG A 73 -16.89 4.83 -2.37
N LYS A 74 -17.20 5.64 -1.36
CA LYS A 74 -17.17 7.10 -1.48
C LYS A 74 -15.75 7.61 -1.77
N LEU A 75 -14.75 7.09 -1.07
CA LEU A 75 -13.34 7.43 -1.31
C LEU A 75 -12.90 7.10 -2.74
N GLU A 76 -13.29 5.94 -3.27
CA GLU A 76 -12.98 5.55 -4.66
C GLU A 76 -13.59 6.53 -5.68
N VAL A 77 -14.85 6.93 -5.48
CA VAL A 77 -15.53 7.90 -6.35
C VAL A 77 -14.82 9.26 -6.30
N GLU A 78 -14.50 9.76 -5.11
CA GLU A 78 -13.83 11.06 -4.95
C GLU A 78 -12.45 11.08 -5.62
N VAL A 79 -11.68 9.99 -5.55
CA VAL A 79 -10.37 9.88 -6.25
C VAL A 79 -10.54 9.95 -7.77
N ILE A 80 -11.56 9.29 -8.31
CA ILE A 80 -11.86 9.32 -9.75
C ILE A 80 -12.27 10.74 -10.18
N GLU A 81 -13.16 11.38 -9.43
CA GLU A 81 -13.63 12.74 -9.70
C GLU A 81 -12.47 13.75 -9.68
N MET A 82 -11.62 13.71 -8.65
CA MET A 82 -10.43 14.57 -8.55
C MET A 82 -9.44 14.31 -9.71
N THR A 83 -9.30 13.07 -10.15
CA THR A 83 -8.41 12.72 -11.25
C THR A 83 -8.97 13.20 -12.60
N ALA A 84 -10.28 13.05 -12.81
CA ALA A 84 -10.95 13.57 -14.00
C ALA A 84 -10.79 15.09 -14.09
N ASP A 85 -11.07 15.82 -13.01
CA ASP A 85 -10.89 17.28 -12.94
C ASP A 85 -9.43 17.69 -13.23
N LEU A 86 -8.45 17.01 -12.61
CA LEU A 86 -7.03 17.27 -12.83
C LEU A 86 -6.61 17.10 -14.31
N LEU A 87 -7.28 16.21 -15.05
CA LEU A 87 -7.00 15.94 -16.46
C LEU A 87 -7.93 16.73 -17.40
N GLY A 88 -8.72 17.67 -16.88
CA GLY A 88 -9.63 18.51 -17.67
C GLY A 88 -10.90 17.82 -18.14
N GLY A 89 -11.31 16.75 -17.45
CA GLY A 89 -12.58 16.08 -17.62
C GLY A 89 -13.76 16.83 -17.00
N ASP A 90 -14.95 16.32 -17.26
CA ASP A 90 -16.24 16.84 -16.81
C ASP A 90 -17.17 15.71 -16.34
N ALA A 91 -18.45 16.03 -16.09
CA ALA A 91 -19.45 15.07 -15.63
C ALA A 91 -19.74 13.93 -16.63
N GLU A 92 -19.36 14.08 -17.90
CA GLU A 92 -19.53 13.06 -18.94
C GLU A 92 -18.26 12.24 -19.17
N THR A 93 -17.20 12.47 -18.38
CA THR A 93 -15.94 11.73 -18.47
C THR A 93 -16.13 10.28 -18.04
N VAL A 94 -15.65 9.35 -18.87
CA VAL A 94 -15.74 7.90 -18.68
C VAL A 94 -14.38 7.24 -18.89
N GLY A 95 -14.13 6.10 -18.24
CA GLY A 95 -12.87 5.34 -18.33
C GLY A 95 -12.81 4.20 -17.34
#